data_AF-A0A178LKR6-F1
#
_entry.id   AF-A0A178LKR6-F1
#
_cell.length_a   1.000
_cell.length_b   1.000
_cell.length_c   1.000
_cell.angle_alpha   90.00
_cell.angle_beta   90.00
_cell.angle_gamma   90.00
#
_symmetry.space_group_name_H-M   'P 1'
#
loop_
_entity.id
_entity.type
_entity.pdbx_description
1 polymer ?
#
loop_
_entity_poly.entity_id
_entity_poly.type
_entity_poly.pdbx_seq_one_letter_code
_entity_poly.pdbx_strand_id
1 'polypeptide(L)'
;MHYARFANGNIWPIEGSTLTAYVGMGIADVHDFDEHNLRDQVHQAAVGTFALRRVQCTVAWGNPKEIVFRLQGWIDWSAFPVRPDEVWQIREVVEHYGQLFGWSLDEQMHALKAHGAPAPAEDIVMLGSGRELRTPAVPSVSSYARVCQFGFELARLDVPADEIGLGLHGLVRACTASG
;
A
#
# COMPACT_ATOMS: atom_id res chain seq x y z
N MET A 1 -3.84 -9.26 -10.46
CA MET A 1 -4.36 -8.77 -9.17
C MET A 1 -5.77 -8.26 -9.40
N HIS A 2 -6.72 -8.62 -8.53
CA HIS A 2 -8.08 -8.03 -8.50
C HIS A 2 -8.33 -7.46 -7.10
N TYR A 3 -9.40 -6.71 -6.90
CA TYR A 3 -9.77 -6.13 -5.61
C TYR A 3 -11.11 -6.68 -5.14
N ALA A 4 -11.27 -6.88 -3.84
CA ALA A 4 -12.55 -7.28 -3.26
C ALA A 4 -12.95 -6.37 -2.12
N ARG A 5 -14.24 -6.03 -2.06
CA ARG A 5 -14.88 -5.31 -0.97
C ARG A 5 -15.44 -6.29 0.04
N PHE A 6 -15.01 -6.16 1.29
CA PHE A 6 -15.45 -6.97 2.41
C PHE A 6 -16.65 -6.33 3.11
N ALA A 7 -17.37 -7.11 3.91
CA ALA A 7 -18.58 -6.65 4.62
C ALA A 7 -18.32 -5.48 5.59
N ASN A 8 -17.08 -5.33 6.07
CA ASN A 8 -16.64 -4.20 6.88
C ASN A 8 -16.34 -2.92 6.05
N GLY A 9 -16.58 -2.95 4.73
CA GLY A 9 -16.36 -1.82 3.82
C GLY A 9 -14.92 -1.70 3.30
N ASN A 10 -13.98 -2.50 3.82
CA ASN A 10 -12.60 -2.45 3.37
C ASN A 10 -12.44 -3.07 1.98
N ILE A 11 -11.54 -2.50 1.18
CA ILE A 11 -11.22 -2.99 -0.16
C ILE A 11 -9.76 -3.43 -0.17
N TRP A 12 -9.50 -4.70 -0.49
CA TRP A 12 -8.13 -5.24 -0.48
C TRP A 12 -7.74 -5.91 -1.81
N PRO A 13 -6.46 -5.83 -2.20
CA PRO A 13 -5.92 -6.57 -3.33
C PRO A 13 -5.86 -8.06 -3.01
N ILE A 14 -6.21 -8.84 -4.01
CA ILE A 14 -6.15 -10.29 -4.01
C ILE A 14 -5.32 -10.74 -5.22
N GLU A 15 -4.29 -11.53 -4.92
CA GLU A 15 -3.44 -12.19 -5.89
C GLU A 15 -3.59 -13.71 -5.73
N GLY A 16 -4.26 -14.33 -6.70
CA GLY A 16 -4.71 -15.72 -6.59
C GLY A 16 -5.69 -15.88 -5.44
N SER A 17 -5.27 -16.55 -4.37
CA SER A 17 -6.03 -16.69 -3.11
C SER A 17 -5.41 -15.92 -1.94
N THR A 18 -4.41 -15.08 -2.20
CA THR A 18 -3.70 -14.33 -1.16
C THR A 18 -4.22 -12.91 -1.09
N LEU A 19 -4.65 -12.50 0.10
CA LEU A 19 -5.04 -11.13 0.42
C LEU A 19 -3.85 -10.39 1.02
N THR A 20 -3.74 -9.10 0.70
CA THR A 20 -2.89 -8.16 1.46
C THR A 20 -3.74 -7.01 1.99
N ALA A 21 -3.81 -6.86 3.32
CA ALA A 21 -4.54 -5.78 4.00
C ALA A 21 -3.61 -4.89 4.83
N TYR A 22 -4.04 -3.66 5.07
CA TYR A 22 -3.36 -2.68 5.91
C TYR A 22 -4.33 -2.18 6.97
N VAL A 23 -4.05 -2.46 8.23
CA VAL A 23 -4.95 -2.20 9.35
C VAL A 23 -4.27 -1.29 10.36
N GLY A 24 -4.82 -0.11 10.58
CA GLY A 24 -4.42 0.79 11.65
C GLY A 24 -5.02 0.36 12.99
N MET A 25 -4.18 0.32 14.02
CA MET A 25 -4.57 0.08 15.41
C MET A 25 -4.12 1.27 16.26
N GLY A 26 -4.99 1.76 17.15
CA GLY A 26 -4.63 2.83 18.07
C GLY A 26 -3.44 2.45 18.94
N ILE A 27 -2.55 3.39 19.24
CA ILE A 27 -1.33 3.10 20.02
C ILE A 27 -1.68 2.50 21.40
N ALA A 28 -2.74 3.00 22.03
CA ALA A 28 -3.23 2.47 23.31
C ALA A 28 -3.68 1.01 23.18
N ASP A 29 -4.39 0.68 22.10
CA ASP A 29 -4.90 -0.66 21.85
C ASP A 29 -3.74 -1.66 21.70
N VAL A 30 -2.68 -1.29 20.97
CA VAL A 30 -1.53 -2.20 20.74
C VAL A 30 -0.79 -2.55 22.03
N HIS A 31 -0.71 -1.63 22.99
CA HIS A 31 0.03 -1.84 24.23
C HIS A 31 -0.60 -2.87 25.18
N ASP A 32 -1.91 -3.07 25.08
CA ASP A 32 -2.68 -3.90 26.01
C ASP A 32 -2.83 -5.36 25.56
N PHE A 33 -2.34 -5.72 24.36
CA PHE A 33 -2.49 -7.06 23.80
C PHE A 33 -1.24 -7.92 23.87
N ASP A 34 -1.43 -9.20 24.18
CA ASP A 34 -0.50 -10.24 23.75
C ASP A 34 -0.57 -10.45 22.23
N GLU A 35 0.44 -11.14 21.68
CA GLU A 35 0.59 -11.34 20.23
C GLU A 35 -0.65 -12.02 19.59
N HIS A 36 -1.32 -12.93 20.30
CA HIS A 36 -2.47 -13.65 19.77
C HIS A 36 -3.69 -12.74 19.68
N ASN A 37 -3.96 -12.00 20.75
CA ASN A 37 -5.07 -11.05 20.81
C ASN A 37 -4.90 -9.92 19.78
N LEU A 38 -3.67 -9.41 19.60
CA LEU A 38 -3.38 -8.42 18.58
C LEU A 38 -3.65 -8.98 17.17
N ARG A 39 -3.17 -10.20 16.88
CA ARG A 39 -3.37 -10.84 15.59
C ARG A 39 -4.85 -11.07 15.27
N ASP A 40 -5.64 -11.50 16.24
CA ASP A 40 -7.07 -11.76 16.06
C ASP A 40 -7.85 -10.47 15.79
N GLN A 41 -7.55 -9.39 16.51
CA GLN A 41 -8.17 -8.09 16.26
C GLN A 41 -7.80 -7.52 14.90
N VAL A 42 -6.51 -7.55 14.57
CA VAL A 42 -6.01 -7.04 13.30
C VAL A 42 -6.60 -7.84 12.12
N HIS A 43 -6.80 -9.15 12.29
CA HIS A 43 -7.51 -10.00 11.33
C HIS A 43 -8.99 -9.59 11.19
N GLN A 44 -9.71 -9.47 12.30
CA GLN A 44 -11.12 -9.11 12.28
C GLN A 44 -11.34 -7.70 11.72
N ALA A 45 -10.45 -6.76 12.01
CA ALA A 45 -10.46 -5.43 11.42
C ALA A 45 -10.16 -5.46 9.92
N ALA A 46 -9.28 -6.36 9.44
CA ALA A 46 -8.99 -6.49 8.01
C ALA A 46 -10.22 -6.91 7.20
N VAL A 47 -10.85 -8.04 7.53
CA VAL A 47 -11.86 -8.69 6.67
C VAL A 47 -13.22 -8.95 7.34
N GLY A 48 -13.40 -8.55 8.61
CA GLY A 48 -14.66 -8.65 9.34
C GLY A 48 -14.98 -10.03 9.93
N THR A 49 -14.15 -11.04 9.69
CA THR A 49 -14.33 -12.44 10.15
C THR A 49 -13.00 -13.18 10.19
N PHE A 50 -12.94 -14.35 10.82
CA PHE A 50 -11.75 -15.21 10.91
C PHE A 50 -11.55 -16.07 9.65
N ALA A 51 -11.40 -15.42 8.49
CA ALA A 51 -11.30 -16.10 7.18
C ALA A 51 -9.87 -16.22 6.63
N LEU A 52 -8.87 -15.57 7.21
CA LEU A 52 -7.49 -15.64 6.74
C LEU A 52 -6.75 -16.82 7.37
N ARG A 53 -6.08 -17.61 6.53
CA ARG A 53 -5.22 -18.74 6.91
C ARG A 53 -3.77 -18.40 6.61
N ARG A 54 -2.85 -19.04 7.35
CA ARG A 54 -1.39 -18.83 7.20
C ARG A 54 -1.01 -17.34 7.26
N VAL A 55 -1.68 -16.60 8.15
CA VAL A 55 -1.52 -15.14 8.26
C VAL A 55 -0.11 -14.80 8.69
N GLN A 56 0.54 -13.94 7.91
CA GLN A 56 1.70 -13.17 8.29
C GLN A 56 1.22 -11.78 8.68
N CYS A 57 1.53 -11.39 9.91
CA CYS A 57 1.25 -10.05 10.42
C CYS A 57 2.60 -9.37 10.69
N THR A 58 2.84 -8.23 10.05
CA THR A 58 4.07 -7.46 10.21
C THR A 58 3.73 -6.00 10.41
N VAL A 59 4.45 -5.29 11.28
CA VAL A 59 4.35 -3.84 11.35
C VAL A 59 4.77 -3.24 10.01
N ALA A 60 3.90 -2.44 9.42
CA ALA A 60 4.15 -1.78 8.14
C ALA A 60 4.72 -0.37 8.36
N TRP A 61 4.03 0.45 9.16
CA TRP A 61 4.52 1.75 9.63
C TRP A 61 3.77 2.18 10.88
N GLY A 62 4.17 3.30 11.48
CA GLY A 62 3.43 3.94 12.56
C GLY A 62 3.33 5.44 12.33
N ASN A 63 2.32 6.05 12.92
CA ASN A 63 2.19 7.48 13.07
C ASN A 63 1.78 7.80 14.53
N PRO A 64 1.71 9.07 14.95
CA PRO A 64 1.39 9.40 16.34
C PRO A 64 0.01 8.97 16.84
N LYS A 65 -0.90 8.51 15.97
CA LYS A 65 -2.25 8.05 16.32
C LYS A 65 -2.38 6.53 16.32
N GLU A 66 -1.65 5.85 15.45
CA GLU A 66 -1.82 4.42 15.20
C GLU A 66 -0.55 3.73 14.72
N ILE A 67 -0.50 2.41 14.93
CA ILE A 67 0.44 1.50 14.30
C ILE A 67 -0.31 0.75 13.21
N VAL A 68 0.22 0.77 11.99
CA VAL A 68 -0.38 0.09 10.86
C VAL A 68 0.31 -1.24 10.64
N PHE A 69 -0.48 -2.30 10.64
CA PHE A 69 -0.06 -3.66 10.38
C PHE A 69 -0.38 -4.05 8.94
N ARG A 70 0.58 -4.68 8.27
CA ARG A 70 0.35 -5.40 7.03
C ARG A 70 0.00 -6.84 7.36
N LEU A 71 -1.14 -7.30 6.85
CA LEU A 71 -1.55 -8.69 6.90
C LEU A 71 -1.48 -9.28 5.51
N GLN A 72 -0.83 -10.44 5.43
CA GLN A 72 -0.86 -11.26 4.22
C GLN A 72 -1.32 -12.67 4.60
N GLY A 73 -2.33 -13.18 3.91
CA GLY A 73 -2.91 -14.47 4.25
C GLY A 73 -3.75 -15.07 3.13
N TRP A 74 -3.96 -16.37 3.20
CA TRP A 74 -4.83 -17.09 2.26
C TRP A 74 -6.28 -16.96 2.69
N ILE A 75 -7.15 -16.64 1.74
CA ILE A 75 -8.57 -16.46 2.02
C ILE A 75 -9.27 -17.83 2.04
N ASP A 76 -9.86 -18.16 3.18
CA ASP A 76 -10.84 -19.24 3.33
C ASP A 76 -12.24 -18.69 3.03
N TRP A 77 -12.63 -18.79 1.76
CA TRP A 77 -13.91 -18.27 1.28
C TRP A 77 -15.13 -18.90 1.98
N SER A 78 -14.98 -20.09 2.57
CA SER A 78 -16.07 -20.78 3.27
C SER A 78 -16.45 -20.11 4.59
N ALA A 79 -15.57 -19.27 5.14
CA ALA A 79 -15.78 -18.56 6.40
C ALA A 79 -16.63 -17.27 6.23
N PHE A 80 -17.01 -16.91 5.01
CA PHE A 80 -17.85 -15.76 4.73
C PHE A 80 -19.32 -16.17 4.58
N PRO A 81 -20.25 -15.59 5.36
CA PRO A 81 -21.68 -15.83 5.16
C PRO A 81 -22.18 -15.27 3.82
N VAL A 82 -21.57 -14.18 3.37
CA VAL A 82 -21.78 -13.56 2.04
C VAL A 82 -20.41 -13.34 1.42
N ARG A 83 -20.22 -13.81 0.19
CA ARG A 83 -18.93 -13.68 -0.50
C ARG A 83 -18.61 -12.19 -0.74
N PRO A 84 -17.37 -11.74 -0.45
CA PRO A 84 -16.92 -10.39 -0.78
C PRO A 84 -17.15 -10.04 -2.25
N ASP A 85 -17.58 -8.81 -2.52
CA ASP A 85 -17.87 -8.33 -3.86
C ASP A 85 -16.58 -8.00 -4.60
N GLU A 86 -16.45 -8.42 -5.86
CA GLU A 86 -15.32 -8.01 -6.69
C GLU A 86 -15.47 -6.55 -7.13
N VAL A 87 -14.41 -5.77 -6.93
CA VAL A 87 -14.37 -4.35 -7.27
C VAL A 87 -13.75 -4.18 -8.65
N TRP A 88 -14.59 -3.87 -9.62
CA TRP A 88 -14.19 -3.69 -11.03
C TRP A 88 -13.77 -2.26 -11.38
N GLN A 89 -14.18 -1.29 -10.56
CA GLN A 89 -13.90 0.12 -10.81
C GLN A 89 -12.67 0.56 -10.01
N ILE A 90 -11.56 0.80 -10.70
CA ILE A 90 -10.33 1.27 -10.05
C ILE A 90 -10.52 2.59 -9.31
N ARG A 91 -11.46 3.44 -9.76
CA ARG A 91 -11.85 4.68 -9.09
C ARG A 91 -12.22 4.44 -7.63
N GLU A 92 -13.03 3.42 -7.38
CA GLU A 92 -13.48 3.07 -6.04
C GLU A 92 -12.31 2.65 -5.13
N VAL A 93 -11.36 1.88 -5.68
CA VAL A 93 -10.16 1.47 -4.97
C VAL A 93 -9.30 2.68 -4.61
N VAL A 94 -9.08 3.59 -5.56
CA VAL A 94 -8.28 4.81 -5.33
C VAL A 94 -8.95 5.73 -4.32
N GLU A 95 -10.28 5.90 -4.38
CA GLU A 95 -11.03 6.68 -3.40
C GLU A 95 -10.91 6.07 -1.99
N HIS A 96 -11.08 4.75 -1.87
CA HIS A 96 -10.90 4.04 -0.60
C HIS A 96 -9.48 4.21 -0.06
N TYR A 97 -8.47 4.02 -0.90
CA TYR A 97 -7.06 4.11 -0.51
C TYR A 97 -6.68 5.55 -0.18
N GLY A 98 -7.21 6.52 -0.92
CA GLY A 98 -6.99 7.93 -0.66
C GLY A 98 -7.55 8.37 0.69
N GLN A 99 -8.72 7.85 1.08
CA GLN A 99 -9.26 8.09 2.42
C GLN A 99 -8.43 7.38 3.50
N LEU A 100 -8.10 6.10 3.28
CA LEU A 100 -7.39 5.27 4.26
C LEU A 100 -5.97 5.79 4.54
N PHE A 101 -5.26 6.24 3.51
CA PHE A 101 -3.85 6.65 3.61
C PHE A 101 -3.66 8.16 3.56
N GLY A 102 -4.75 8.93 3.50
CA GLY A 102 -4.73 10.38 3.49
C GLY A 102 -4.09 10.96 2.22
N TRP A 103 -4.36 10.38 1.05
CA TRP A 103 -3.85 10.91 -0.21
C TRP A 103 -4.54 12.21 -0.59
N SER A 104 -3.77 13.16 -1.11
CA SER A 104 -4.30 14.40 -1.67
C SER A 104 -5.14 14.12 -2.93
N LEU A 105 -5.94 15.10 -3.36
CA LEU A 105 -6.69 15.00 -4.61
C LEU A 105 -5.74 14.79 -5.81
N ASP A 106 -4.60 15.47 -5.82
CA ASP A 106 -3.60 15.33 -6.90
C ASP A 106 -3.01 13.92 -6.94
N GLU A 107 -2.71 13.33 -5.78
CA GLU A 107 -2.22 11.96 -5.68
C GLU A 107 -3.26 10.95 -6.16
N GLN A 108 -4.54 11.14 -5.82
CA GLN A 108 -5.62 10.30 -6.31
C GLN A 108 -5.80 10.43 -7.83
N MET A 109 -5.77 11.65 -8.37
CA MET A 109 -5.86 11.88 -9.80
C MET A 109 -4.68 11.25 -10.56
N HIS A 110 -3.46 11.36 -10.02
CA HIS A 110 -2.27 10.75 -10.61
C HIS A 110 -2.37 9.22 -10.57
N ALA A 111 -2.77 8.63 -9.44
CA ALA A 111 -2.98 7.19 -9.30
C ALA A 111 -3.98 6.63 -10.32
N LEU A 112 -5.09 7.34 -10.57
CA LEU A 112 -6.05 6.97 -11.60
C LEU A 112 -5.46 7.01 -13.00
N LYS A 113 -4.68 8.05 -13.30
CA LYS A 113 -4.07 8.25 -14.61
C LYS A 113 -2.95 7.25 -14.90
N ALA A 114 -2.16 6.90 -13.89
CA ALA A 114 -0.99 6.03 -14.01
C ALA A 114 -1.32 4.53 -13.89
N HIS A 115 -2.53 4.18 -13.49
CA HIS A 115 -2.92 2.79 -13.27
C HIS A 115 -2.76 1.93 -14.55
N GLY A 116 -2.15 0.75 -14.39
CA GLY A 116 -1.95 -0.21 -15.49
C GLY A 116 -0.74 0.06 -16.39
N ALA A 117 0.03 1.11 -16.15
CA ALA A 117 1.28 1.33 -16.86
C ALA A 117 2.32 0.26 -16.47
N PRO A 118 2.87 -0.52 -17.41
CA PRO A 118 3.94 -1.46 -17.11
C PRO A 118 5.17 -0.68 -16.66
N ALA A 119 5.74 -1.06 -15.52
CA ALA A 119 6.99 -0.50 -15.02
C ALA A 119 8.14 -1.48 -15.31
N PRO A 120 9.33 -0.98 -15.72
CA PRO A 120 10.54 -1.79 -15.77
C PRO A 120 10.97 -2.25 -14.38
N ALA A 121 12.06 -3.02 -14.30
CA ALA A 121 12.68 -3.33 -13.03
C ALA A 121 13.15 -2.05 -12.32
N GLU A 122 12.89 -1.95 -11.02
CA GLU A 122 13.11 -0.76 -10.22
C GLU A 122 13.84 -1.08 -8.92
N ASP A 123 14.72 -0.15 -8.53
CA ASP A 123 15.20 -0.06 -7.16
C ASP A 123 14.13 0.60 -6.29
N ILE A 124 13.97 0.09 -5.07
CA ILE A 124 12.92 0.51 -4.13
C ILE A 124 13.56 0.94 -2.83
N VAL A 125 13.21 2.15 -2.38
CA VAL A 125 13.56 2.67 -1.06
C VAL A 125 12.27 2.94 -0.29
N MET A 126 12.13 2.30 0.87
CA MET A 126 10.99 2.54 1.75
C MET A 126 11.08 3.95 2.35
N LEU A 127 9.99 4.70 2.23
CA LEU A 127 9.79 5.98 2.88
C LEU A 127 8.89 5.81 4.12
N GLY A 128 8.61 6.92 4.81
CA GLY A 128 7.61 6.94 5.88
C GLY A 128 6.19 6.66 5.38
N SER A 129 5.32 6.26 6.31
CA SER A 129 3.90 6.02 6.06
C SER A 129 3.59 4.96 5.00
N GLY A 130 4.46 3.96 4.81
CA GLY A 130 4.26 2.90 3.82
C GLY A 130 4.44 3.35 2.37
N ARG A 131 5.00 4.54 2.14
CA ARG A 131 5.35 5.02 0.80
C ARG A 131 6.68 4.42 0.35
N GLU A 132 6.88 4.37 -0.95
CA GLU A 132 8.03 3.80 -1.61
C GLU A 132 8.56 4.81 -2.63
N LEU A 133 9.84 5.16 -2.54
CA LEU A 133 10.54 5.84 -3.63
C LEU A 133 11.05 4.76 -4.58
N ARG A 134 10.65 4.84 -5.85
CA ARG A 134 11.07 3.90 -6.89
C ARG A 134 11.80 4.62 -8.01
N THR A 135 12.90 4.01 -8.45
CA THR A 135 13.74 4.49 -9.55
C THR A 135 14.10 3.34 -10.47
N PRO A 136 14.31 3.57 -11.78
CA PRO A 136 14.78 2.54 -12.71
C PRO A 136 16.07 1.88 -12.23
N ALA A 137 16.11 0.54 -12.24
CA ALA A 137 17.33 -0.20 -11.90
C ALA A 137 18.44 -0.02 -12.97
N VAL A 138 18.05 0.33 -14.20
CA VAL A 138 18.96 0.62 -15.31
C VAL A 138 18.67 2.03 -15.85
N PRO A 139 19.36 3.07 -15.33
CA PRO A 139 19.06 4.47 -15.65
C PRO A 139 19.27 4.85 -17.13
N SER A 140 20.03 4.08 -17.89
CA SER A 140 20.41 4.39 -19.28
C SER A 140 19.25 4.32 -20.29
N VAL A 141 18.06 3.85 -19.90
CA VAL A 141 16.90 3.67 -20.78
C VAL A 141 15.80 4.71 -20.50
N SER A 142 15.70 5.15 -19.24
CA SER A 142 14.74 6.14 -18.78
C SER A 142 15.17 6.61 -17.39
N SER A 143 14.98 7.89 -17.09
CA SER A 143 15.31 8.46 -15.80
C SER A 143 14.06 9.10 -15.20
N TYR A 144 13.59 8.51 -14.11
CA TYR A 144 12.47 9.04 -13.34
C TYR A 144 12.63 8.65 -11.88
N ALA A 145 11.96 9.40 -11.01
CA ALA A 145 11.70 9.00 -9.64
C ALA A 145 10.19 9.06 -9.42
N ARG A 146 9.64 8.02 -8.82
CA ARG A 146 8.21 7.98 -8.52
C ARG A 146 7.95 7.57 -7.09
N VAL A 147 6.94 8.20 -6.49
CA VAL A 147 6.44 7.85 -5.17
C VAL A 147 5.27 6.90 -5.37
N CYS A 148 5.39 5.71 -4.81
CA CYS A 148 4.37 4.68 -4.88
C CYS A 148 3.86 4.35 -3.47
N GLN A 149 2.63 3.84 -3.40
CA GLN A 149 2.08 3.26 -2.18
C GLN A 149 1.06 2.18 -2.57
N PHE A 150 1.27 0.95 -2.09
CA PHE A 150 0.41 -0.22 -2.34
C PHE A 150 0.10 -0.50 -3.81
N GLY A 151 1.13 -0.38 -4.65
CA GLY A 151 1.03 -0.63 -6.09
C GLY A 151 0.46 0.53 -6.91
N PHE A 152 0.06 1.64 -6.27
CA PHE A 152 -0.31 2.87 -6.95
C PHE A 152 0.86 3.83 -7.04
N GLU A 153 1.06 4.42 -8.21
CA GLU A 153 1.94 5.57 -8.38
C GLU A 153 1.16 6.82 -7.96
N LEU A 154 1.68 7.57 -6.99
CA LEU A 154 1.03 8.78 -6.45
C LEU A 154 1.61 10.06 -7.04
N ALA A 155 2.88 10.03 -7.39
CA ALA A 155 3.59 11.14 -8.01
C ALA A 155 4.78 10.61 -8.80
N ARG A 156 5.17 11.37 -9.83
CA ARG A 156 6.31 11.06 -10.68
C ARG A 156 7.03 12.34 -11.07
N LEU A 157 8.36 12.27 -11.01
CA LEU A 157 9.28 13.24 -11.55
C LEU A 157 10.06 12.57 -12.67
N ASP A 158 9.86 13.03 -13.90
CA ASP A 158 10.74 12.66 -15.01
C ASP A 158 12.01 13.49 -14.92
N VAL A 159 13.17 12.82 -14.98
CA VAL A 159 14.48 13.43 -14.77
C VAL A 159 15.31 13.23 -16.04
N PRO A 160 16.08 14.23 -16.50
CA PRO A 160 17.06 14.03 -17.56
C PRO A 160 18.06 12.90 -17.21
N ALA A 161 18.43 12.08 -18.21
CA ALA A 161 19.26 10.88 -17.98
C ALA A 161 20.66 11.19 -17.44
N ASP A 162 21.14 12.42 -17.65
CA ASP A 162 22.41 12.97 -17.21
C ASP A 162 22.42 13.44 -15.74
N GLU A 163 21.26 13.63 -15.10
CA GLU A 163 21.18 14.12 -13.71
C GLU A 163 21.13 12.99 -12.64
N ILE A 164 20.77 11.75 -13.01
CA ILE A 164 20.73 10.60 -12.09
C ILE A 164 22.12 9.96 -11.85
N GLY A 165 23.19 10.52 -12.42
CA GLY A 165 24.57 10.11 -12.15
C GLY A 165 25.05 10.31 -10.69
N LEU A 166 24.24 10.95 -9.84
CA LEU A 166 24.57 11.28 -8.44
C LEU A 166 24.06 10.27 -7.40
N GLY A 167 23.42 9.18 -7.83
CA GLY A 167 22.87 8.14 -6.95
C GLY A 167 21.67 8.63 -6.11
N LEU A 168 21.05 7.69 -5.38
CA LEU A 168 19.87 7.91 -4.54
C LEU A 168 19.99 9.10 -3.57
N HIS A 169 21.20 9.42 -3.12
CA HIS A 169 21.47 10.57 -2.25
C HIS A 169 21.28 11.93 -2.92
N GLY A 170 21.54 12.04 -4.23
CA GLY A 170 21.32 13.28 -4.99
C GLY A 170 19.83 13.59 -5.17
N LEU A 171 19.04 12.55 -5.44
CA LEU A 171 17.58 12.63 -5.62
C LEU A 171 16.84 12.99 -4.32
N VAL A 172 17.20 12.38 -3.20
CA VAL A 172 16.61 12.74 -1.89
C VAL A 172 16.87 14.22 -1.55
N ARG A 173 18.08 14.72 -1.84
CA ARG A 173 18.41 16.15 -1.65
C ARG A 173 17.55 17.06 -2.54
N ALA A 174 17.40 16.72 -3.82
CA ALA A 174 16.58 17.48 -4.76
C ALA A 174 15.11 17.57 -4.29
N CYS A 175 14.54 16.46 -3.80
CA CYS A 175 13.17 16.43 -3.28
C CYS A 175 13.00 17.20 -1.97
N THR A 176 14.04 17.33 -1.14
CA THR A 176 13.98 18.12 0.12
C THR A 176 14.30 19.60 -0.05
N ALA A 177 14.91 20.01 -1.18
CA ALA A 177 15.32 21.40 -1.42
C ALA A 177 14.20 22.27 -2.02
N SER A 178 13.03 21.69 -2.34
CA SER A 178 11.87 22.38 -2.93
C SER A 178 10.74 22.67 -1.93
N GLY A 179 11.01 22.52 -0.62
CA GLY A 179 10.06 22.80 0.47
C GLY A 179 10.36 24.10 1.20
#